data_AF-A0A3M1J0L7-F1
#
_entry.id   AF-A0A3M1J0L7-F1
#
_cell.length_a   1.000
_cell.length_b   1.000
_cell.length_c   1.000
_cell.angle_alpha   90.00
_cell.angle_beta   90.00
_cell.angle_gamma   90.00
#
_symmetry.space_group_name_H-M   'P 1'
#
loop_
_entity.id
_entity.type
_entity.pdbx_description
1 polymer ?
#
loop_
_entity_poly.entity_id
_entity_poly.type
_entity_poly.pdbx_seq_one_letter_code
_entity_poly.pdbx_strand_id
1 'polypeptide(L)'
;MRIRSPKELTRRVLRPGDGSQAAKNAVANAETALKQLSINFDHWMASEVAKLLTAREMSKKAGFKGEALEQLFAVAHDLKGQAGTLGYPFAGEVCASLCRLVDARQQGRPTSPLLIDQHVDA
;
A
#
# COMPACT_ATOMS: atom_id res chain seq x y z
N MET A 1 -15.41 50.05 -11.52
CA MET A 1 -14.87 48.77 -11.00
C MET A 1 -13.43 48.63 -11.49
N ARG A 2 -12.44 48.99 -10.66
CA ARG A 2 -11.03 49.06 -11.06
C ARG A 2 -10.41 47.66 -10.96
N ILE A 3 -10.22 46.99 -12.10
CA ILE A 3 -9.50 45.71 -12.16
C ILE A 3 -8.04 46.00 -11.83
N ARG A 4 -7.57 45.51 -10.68
CA ARG A 4 -6.19 45.71 -10.22
C ARG A 4 -5.20 45.04 -11.17
N SER A 5 -4.07 45.70 -11.41
CA SER A 5 -3.05 45.26 -12.37
C SER A 5 -2.42 43.92 -11.98
N PRO A 6 -2.04 43.05 -12.94
CA PRO A 6 -1.58 41.67 -12.70
C PRO A 6 -0.35 41.50 -11.78
N LYS A 7 0.40 42.57 -11.48
CA LYS A 7 1.63 42.54 -10.67
C LYS A 7 1.38 42.33 -9.17
N GLU A 8 0.16 42.54 -8.68
CA GLU A 8 -0.17 42.38 -7.26
C GLU A 8 -0.60 40.93 -6.89
N LEU A 9 -0.93 40.10 -7.88
CA LEU A 9 -1.36 38.71 -7.65
C LEU A 9 -0.17 37.77 -7.40
N THR A 10 0.97 38.05 -8.02
CA THR A 10 2.19 37.24 -7.88
C THR A 10 2.81 37.32 -6.49
N ARG A 11 2.54 38.39 -5.73
CA ARG A 11 3.05 38.60 -4.37
C ARG A 11 2.33 37.73 -3.32
N ARG A 12 1.12 37.27 -3.62
CA ARG A 12 0.34 36.40 -2.72
C ARG A 12 0.53 34.90 -2.99
N VAL A 13 1.19 34.55 -4.09
CA VAL A 13 1.52 33.16 -4.38
C VAL A 13 2.77 32.81 -3.59
N LEU A 14 2.61 32.00 -2.54
CA LEU A 14 3.74 31.32 -1.91
C LEU A 14 4.40 30.45 -2.98
N ARG A 15 5.65 30.79 -3.35
CA ARG A 15 6.46 29.94 -4.24
C ARG A 15 7.23 28.98 -3.35
N PRO A 16 7.06 27.65 -3.49
CA PRO A 16 7.93 26.70 -2.82
C PRO A 16 9.38 26.99 -3.23
N GLY A 17 10.26 27.29 -2.26
CA GLY A 17 11.69 27.50 -2.48
C GLY A 17 12.23 28.94 -2.44
N ASP A 18 11.41 29.97 -2.14
CA ASP A 18 11.90 31.36 -2.03
C ASP A 18 12.66 31.69 -0.71
N GLY A 19 12.80 30.71 0.19
CA GLY A 19 13.48 30.87 1.47
C GLY A 19 12.72 31.70 2.51
N SER A 20 11.52 32.19 2.19
CA SER A 20 10.66 32.95 3.09
C SER A 20 10.29 32.14 4.33
N GLN A 21 10.12 32.82 5.47
CA GLN A 21 9.66 32.18 6.71
C GLN A 21 8.32 31.46 6.51
N ALA A 22 7.45 31.98 5.64
CA ALA A 22 6.19 31.33 5.30
C ALA A 22 6.39 30.01 4.52
N ALA A 23 7.36 29.96 3.60
CA ALA A 23 7.69 28.74 2.87
C ALA A 23 8.32 27.69 3.79
N LYS A 24 9.20 28.10 4.70
CA LYS A 24 9.78 27.21 5.73
C LYS A 24 8.71 26.62 6.65
N ASN A 25 7.77 27.46 7.11
CA ASN A 25 6.65 27.01 7.94
C ASN A 25 5.72 26.05 7.17
N ALA A 26 5.49 26.28 5.88
CA ALA A 26 4.70 25.38 5.03
C ALA A 26 5.36 24.00 4.87
N VAL A 27 6.69 23.96 4.66
CA VAL A 27 7.46 22.71 4.61
C VAL A 27 7.40 21.98 5.96
N ALA A 28 7.64 22.67 7.08
CA ALA A 28 7.59 22.07 8.41
C ALA A 28 6.20 21.51 8.77
N ASN A 29 5.13 22.18 8.35
CA ASN A 29 3.76 21.69 8.51
C ASN A 29 3.50 20.43 7.67
N ALA A 30 4.00 20.39 6.44
CA ALA A 30 3.89 19.21 5.58
C ALA A 30 4.66 18.01 6.15
N GLU A 31 5.87 18.22 6.67
CA GLU A 31 6.66 17.19 7.35
C GLU A 31 5.97 16.66 8.61
N THR A 32 5.35 17.55 9.40
CA THR A 32 4.59 17.17 10.59
C THR A 32 3.36 16.34 10.23
N ALA A 33 2.61 16.75 9.21
CA ALA A 33 1.45 16.00 8.72
C ALA A 33 1.86 14.62 8.17
N LEU A 34 2.97 14.54 7.43
CA LEU A 34 3.53 13.28 6.94
C LEU A 34 3.96 12.37 8.11
N LYS A 35 4.57 12.94 9.15
CA LYS A 35 4.99 12.19 10.35
C LYS A 35 3.78 11.65 11.12
N GLN A 36 2.69 12.40 11.21
CA GLN A 36 1.45 11.92 11.81
C GLN A 36 0.79 10.81 10.97
N LEU A 37 0.84 10.93 9.63
CA LEU A 37 0.32 9.91 8.73
C LEU A 37 1.12 8.61 8.82
N SER A 38 2.45 8.71 8.96
CA SER A 38 3.35 7.55 9.11
C SER A 38 3.00 6.67 10.31
N ILE A 39 2.46 7.23 11.40
CA ILE A 39 2.03 6.46 12.59
C ILE A 39 0.85 5.53 12.24
N ASN A 40 0.02 5.94 11.29
CA ASN A 40 -1.11 5.12 10.85
C ASN A 40 -0.69 4.02 9.87
N PHE A 41 0.48 4.11 9.23
CA PHE A 41 0.93 3.11 8.27
C PHE A 41 1.18 1.75 8.92
N ASP A 42 1.76 1.72 10.12
CA ASP A 42 1.97 0.48 10.87
C ASP A 42 0.63 -0.20 11.20
N HIS A 43 -0.37 0.59 11.60
CA HIS A 43 -1.71 0.08 11.88
C HIS A 43 -2.41 -0.44 10.62
N TRP A 44 -2.29 0.27 9.50
CA TRP A 44 -2.84 -0.17 8.22
C TRP A 44 -2.16 -1.44 7.73
N MET A 45 -0.83 -1.52 7.82
CA MET A 45 -0.09 -2.72 7.47
C MET A 45 -0.51 -3.91 8.33
N ALA A 46 -0.65 -3.74 9.65
CA ALA A 46 -1.15 -4.79 10.54
C ALA A 46 -2.57 -5.25 10.15
N SER A 47 -3.45 -4.32 9.75
CA SER A 47 -4.79 -4.63 9.27
C SER A 47 -4.76 -5.44 7.96
N GLU A 48 -3.90 -5.08 7.01
CA GLU A 48 -3.76 -5.82 5.75
C GLU A 48 -3.19 -7.23 5.98
N VAL A 49 -2.19 -7.38 6.86
CA VAL A 49 -1.67 -8.70 7.24
C VAL A 49 -2.75 -9.55 7.90
N ALA A 50 -3.58 -8.98 8.78
CA ALA A 50 -4.69 -9.70 9.41
C ALA A 50 -5.71 -10.20 8.37
N LYS A 51 -6.02 -9.39 7.34
CA LYS A 51 -6.87 -9.82 6.21
C LYS A 51 -6.23 -10.96 5.43
N LEU A 52 -4.93 -10.89 5.17
CA LEU A 52 -4.20 -11.94 4.45
C LEU A 52 -4.23 -13.27 5.22
N LEU A 53 -3.97 -13.24 6.52
CA LEU A 53 -4.04 -14.42 7.39
C LEU A 53 -5.45 -15.02 7.44
N THR A 54 -6.48 -14.17 7.48
CA THR A 54 -7.88 -14.63 7.45
C THR A 54 -8.20 -15.32 6.12
N ALA A 55 -7.81 -14.72 4.99
CA ALA A 55 -8.01 -15.30 3.67
C ALA A 55 -7.22 -16.62 3.49
N ARG A 56 -6.00 -16.70 4.05
CA ARG A 56 -5.21 -17.94 4.10
C ARG A 56 -5.98 -19.06 4.79
N GLU A 57 -6.51 -18.82 5.99
CA GLU A 57 -7.24 -19.84 6.75
C GLU A 57 -8.49 -20.33 6.02
N MET A 58 -9.21 -19.41 5.37
CA MET A 58 -10.36 -19.77 4.52
C MET A 58 -9.92 -20.62 3.31
N SER A 59 -8.84 -20.22 2.64
CA SER A 59 -8.29 -20.94 1.49
C SER A 59 -7.80 -22.33 1.89
N LYS A 60 -7.13 -22.46 3.05
CA LYS A 60 -6.66 -23.73 3.60
C LYS A 60 -7.80 -24.70 3.86
N LYS A 61 -8.90 -24.23 4.49
CA LYS A 61 -10.12 -25.03 4.70
C LYS A 61 -10.78 -25.47 3.39
N ALA A 62 -10.69 -24.65 2.35
CA ALA A 62 -11.18 -24.96 1.01
C ALA A 62 -10.20 -25.78 0.15
N GLY A 63 -9.04 -26.19 0.69
CA GLY A 63 -8.01 -26.93 -0.05
C GLY A 63 -7.31 -26.12 -1.15
N PHE A 64 -7.24 -24.80 -0.97
CA PHE A 64 -6.68 -23.82 -1.91
C PHE A 64 -7.35 -23.93 -3.29
N LYS A 65 -8.66 -23.77 -3.35
CA LYS A 65 -9.49 -23.86 -4.58
C LYS A 65 -10.66 -22.89 -4.54
N GLY A 66 -11.23 -22.63 -5.71
CA GLY A 66 -12.47 -21.86 -5.89
C GLY A 66 -12.35 -20.43 -5.34
N GLU A 67 -13.49 -19.90 -4.89
CA GLU A 67 -13.63 -18.53 -4.40
C GLU A 67 -12.68 -18.21 -3.24
N ALA A 68 -12.38 -19.17 -2.35
CA ALA A 68 -11.46 -18.96 -1.24
C ALA A 68 -10.00 -18.78 -1.70
N LEU A 69 -9.60 -19.36 -2.84
CA LEU A 69 -8.29 -19.10 -3.45
C LEU A 69 -8.26 -17.73 -4.16
N GLU A 70 -9.35 -17.36 -4.82
CA GLU A 70 -9.50 -16.04 -5.44
C GLU A 70 -9.47 -14.91 -4.40
N GLN A 71 -10.11 -15.11 -3.26
CA GLN A 71 -10.07 -14.15 -2.15
C GLN A 71 -8.66 -13.99 -1.57
N LEU A 72 -7.90 -15.09 -1.42
CA LEU A 72 -6.50 -15.05 -1.02
C LEU A 72 -5.66 -14.29 -2.05
N PHE A 73 -5.88 -14.52 -3.34
CA PHE A 73 -5.21 -13.79 -4.42
C PHE A 73 -5.50 -12.29 -4.36
N ALA A 74 -6.76 -11.90 -4.19
CA ALA A 74 -7.17 -10.50 -4.15
C ALA A 74 -6.50 -9.75 -2.99
N VAL A 75 -6.53 -10.31 -1.78
CA VAL A 75 -5.90 -9.70 -0.61
C VAL A 75 -4.37 -9.60 -0.78
N ALA A 76 -3.72 -10.66 -1.29
CA ALA A 76 -2.29 -10.61 -1.58
C ALA A 76 -1.95 -9.56 -2.65
N HIS A 77 -2.81 -9.40 -3.67
CA HIS A 77 -2.63 -8.42 -4.74
C HIS A 77 -2.72 -6.98 -4.22
N ASP A 78 -3.69 -6.71 -3.35
CA ASP A 78 -3.87 -5.39 -2.74
C ASP A 78 -2.70 -5.05 -1.82
N LEU A 79 -2.30 -5.99 -0.96
CA LEU A 79 -1.16 -5.79 -0.05
C LEU A 79 0.15 -5.58 -0.82
N LYS A 80 0.37 -6.30 -1.93
CA LYS A 80 1.49 -6.04 -2.86
C LYS A 80 1.51 -4.58 -3.32
N GLY A 81 0.35 -4.01 -3.68
CA GLY A 81 0.25 -2.63 -4.15
C GLY A 81 0.41 -1.59 -3.04
N GLN A 82 -0.01 -1.90 -1.82
CA GLN A 82 0.01 -0.98 -0.69
C GLN A 82 1.34 -0.99 0.07
N ALA A 83 2.04 -2.13 0.10
CA ALA A 83 3.22 -2.33 0.95
C ALA A 83 4.35 -1.31 0.71
N GLY A 84 4.59 -0.92 -0.55
CA GLY A 84 5.59 0.13 -0.86
C GLY A 84 5.23 1.49 -0.27
N THR A 85 3.95 1.87 -0.33
CA THR A 85 3.43 3.13 0.23
C THR A 85 3.47 3.13 1.76
N LEU A 86 3.27 1.96 2.38
CA LEU A 86 3.28 1.79 3.83
C LEU A 86 4.70 1.66 4.42
N GLY A 87 5.75 1.59 3.57
CA GLY A 87 7.14 1.46 4.03
C GLY A 87 7.60 0.01 4.25
N TYR A 88 6.89 -0.98 3.71
CA TYR A 88 7.18 -2.42 3.84
C TYR A 88 7.49 -3.09 2.48
N PRO A 89 8.50 -2.64 1.72
CA PRO A 89 8.75 -3.13 0.37
C PRO A 89 8.94 -4.65 0.29
N PHE A 90 9.58 -5.26 1.29
CA PHE A 90 9.80 -6.70 1.35
C PHE A 90 8.48 -7.49 1.44
N ALA A 91 7.51 -7.01 2.23
CA ALA A 91 6.18 -7.64 2.28
C ALA A 91 5.50 -7.60 0.90
N GLY A 92 5.70 -6.52 0.14
CA GLY A 92 5.23 -6.41 -1.23
C GLY A 92 5.85 -7.45 -2.16
N GLU A 93 7.14 -7.74 -2.02
CA GLU A 93 7.84 -8.77 -2.82
C GLU A 93 7.33 -10.18 -2.50
N VAL A 94 7.12 -10.49 -1.22
CA VAL A 94 6.53 -11.76 -0.76
C VAL A 94 5.12 -11.92 -1.33
N CYS A 95 4.26 -10.91 -1.21
CA CYS A 95 2.92 -10.92 -1.78
C CYS A 95 2.93 -11.04 -3.32
N ALA A 96 3.87 -10.39 -4.02
CA ALA A 96 4.03 -10.55 -5.46
C ALA A 96 4.39 -11.99 -5.84
N SER A 97 5.23 -12.65 -5.04
CA SER A 97 5.58 -14.06 -5.25
C SER A 97 4.40 -14.99 -4.97
N LEU A 98 3.63 -14.72 -3.92
CA LEU A 98 2.40 -15.45 -3.60
C LEU A 98 1.38 -15.33 -4.73
N CYS A 99 1.17 -14.13 -5.29
CA CYS A 99 0.29 -13.92 -6.45
C CYS A 99 0.71 -14.81 -7.64
N ARG A 100 2.02 -14.91 -7.95
CA ARG A 100 2.50 -15.77 -9.03
C ARG A 100 2.21 -17.26 -8.79
N LEU A 101 2.32 -17.72 -7.55
CA LEU A 101 2.01 -19.11 -7.18
C LEU A 101 0.53 -19.42 -7.33
N VAL A 102 -0.33 -18.52 -6.86
CA VAL A 102 -1.78 -18.70 -6.94
C VAL A 102 -2.27 -18.60 -8.38
N ASP A 103 -1.75 -17.65 -9.17
CA ASP A 103 -2.07 -17.50 -10.60
C ASP A 103 -1.64 -18.76 -11.40
N ALA A 104 -0.43 -19.28 -11.15
CA ALA A 104 0.01 -20.54 -11.76
C ALA A 104 -0.94 -21.70 -11.45
N ARG A 105 -1.46 -21.77 -10.21
CA ARG A 105 -2.44 -22.79 -9.80
C ARG A 105 -3.78 -22.63 -10.49
N GLN A 106 -4.29 -21.41 -10.58
CA GLN A 106 -5.55 -21.11 -11.28
C GLN A 106 -5.47 -21.44 -12.78
N GLN A 107 -4.28 -21.29 -13.38
CA GLN A 107 -3.98 -21.73 -14.75
C GLN A 107 -3.78 -23.25 -14.90
N GLY A 108 -4.00 -24.04 -13.84
CA GLY A 108 -3.86 -25.50 -13.87
C GLY A 108 -2.43 -26.01 -13.83
N ARG A 109 -1.43 -25.17 -13.55
CA ARG A 109 -0.04 -25.62 -13.42
C ARG A 109 0.15 -26.38 -12.10
N PRO A 110 0.95 -27.47 -12.10
CA PRO A 110 1.23 -28.23 -10.89
C PRO A 110 1.91 -27.33 -9.86
N THR A 111 1.17 -27.03 -8.80
CA THR A 111 1.60 -26.17 -7.69
C THR A 111 1.18 -26.82 -6.38
N SER A 112 2.13 -26.95 -5.46
CA SER A 112 1.87 -27.53 -4.15
C SER A 112 1.03 -26.56 -3.29
N PRO A 113 -0.13 -26.98 -2.75
CA PRO A 113 -0.88 -26.17 -1.79
C PRO A 113 -0.05 -25.80 -0.55
N LEU A 114 0.88 -26.67 -0.15
CA LEU A 114 1.80 -26.39 0.97
C LEU A 114 2.74 -25.22 0.67
N LEU A 115 3.11 -25.03 -0.58
CA LEU A 115 3.98 -23.92 -0.99
C LEU A 115 3.23 -22.58 -0.90
N ILE A 116 1.92 -22.57 -1.21
CA ILE A 116 1.07 -21.39 -1.03
C ILE A 116 0.94 -21.04 0.45
N ASP A 117 0.72 -22.05 1.30
CA ASP A 117 0.61 -21.88 2.75
C ASP A 117 1.89 -21.30 3.36
N GLN A 118 3.05 -21.86 2.99
CA GLN A 118 4.36 -21.41 3.46
C GLN A 118 4.73 -20.01 2.99
N HIS A 119 4.28 -19.59 1.80
CA HIS A 119 4.56 -18.24 1.28
C HIS A 119 3.91 -17.12 2.10
N VAL A 120 2.88 -17.43 2.88
CA VAL A 120 2.24 -16.47 3.79
C VAL A 120 3.01 -16.36 5.12
N ASP A 121 3.83 -17.36 5.47
CA ASP A 121 4.64 -17.39 6.71
C ASP A 121 6.03 -16.74 6.56
N ALA A 122 6.43 -16.35 5.33
CA ALA A 122 7.73 -15.77 4.99
C ALA A 122 7.81 -14.27 5.34
#